data_AF-A0A5N5GIN8-F1
#
_entry.id   AF-A0A5N5GIN8-F1
#
_cell.length_a   1.000
_cell.length_b   1.000
_cell.length_c   1.000
_cell.angle_alpha   90.00
_cell.angle_beta   90.00
_cell.angle_gamma   90.00
#
_symmetry.space_group_name_H-M   'P 1'
#
loop_
_entity.id
_entity.type
_entity.pdbx_description
1 polymer ?
#
loop_
_entity_poly.entity_id
_entity_poly.type
_entity_poly.pdbx_seq_one_letter_code
_entity_poly.pdbx_strand_id
1 'polypeptide(L)'
;MVGSTFAKILDKHCLEGHNFPSWYRNVKILLTLEKIVYVLDKAPPHIPLDPSATEDERAKFDKHIEDDTQAKCYLLASMNEELQRQHEGMDSAFSIILHLTELYGEGTRNRRFSTMIGFIEQLENLGTPLDGELAQDFILASFSDSFSQFVMNYNMNKMDSTLSELLNMLVTAEKTMMKENVVGTSAVAYNKPSSSKSKP
;
A
#
# COMPACT_ATOMS: atom_id res chain seq x y z
N MET A 1 -13.25 -3.35 -25.88
CA MET A 1 -13.82 -4.50 -25.12
C MET A 1 -12.87 -5.05 -24.05
N VAL A 2 -11.54 -4.88 -24.18
CA VAL A 2 -10.56 -5.36 -23.19
C VAL A 2 -10.58 -4.57 -21.87
N GLY A 3 -10.76 -3.24 -21.94
CA GLY A 3 -10.85 -2.38 -20.74
C GLY A 3 -11.99 -2.72 -19.77
N SER A 4 -13.12 -3.24 -20.28
CA SER A 4 -14.29 -3.60 -19.45
C SER A 4 -14.01 -4.80 -18.53
N THR A 5 -13.20 -5.76 -18.97
CA THR A 5 -12.94 -6.97 -18.17
C THR A 5 -11.95 -6.68 -17.04
N PHE A 6 -10.91 -5.87 -17.30
CA PHE A 6 -9.96 -5.48 -16.27
C PHE A 6 -10.52 -4.46 -15.27
N ALA A 7 -11.39 -3.54 -15.72
CA ALA A 7 -12.12 -2.66 -14.81
C ALA A 7 -12.93 -3.46 -13.77
N LYS A 8 -13.60 -4.54 -14.19
CA LYS A 8 -14.31 -5.46 -13.28
C LYS A 8 -13.39 -6.23 -12.34
N ILE A 9 -12.15 -6.51 -12.74
CA ILE A 9 -11.15 -7.17 -11.88
C ILE A 9 -10.69 -6.19 -10.80
N LEU A 10 -10.43 -4.93 -11.16
CA LEU A 10 -10.06 -3.89 -10.19
C LEU A 10 -11.20 -3.58 -9.22
N ASP A 11 -12.44 -3.53 -9.70
CA ASP A 11 -13.64 -3.36 -8.87
C ASP A 11 -13.76 -4.48 -7.82
N LYS A 12 -13.52 -5.73 -8.23
CA LYS A 12 -13.54 -6.89 -7.32
C LYS A 12 -12.34 -6.93 -6.36
N HIS A 13 -11.23 -6.30 -6.72
CA HIS A 13 -9.97 -6.30 -5.94
C HIS A 13 -9.59 -4.88 -5.53
N CYS A 14 -10.57 -4.09 -5.13
CA CYS A 14 -10.43 -2.71 -4.67
C CYS A 14 -9.37 -2.59 -3.55
N LEU A 15 -8.59 -1.51 -3.55
CA LEU A 15 -7.60 -1.25 -2.51
C LEU A 15 -8.29 -0.92 -1.17
N GLU A 16 -7.94 -1.69 -0.14
CA GLU A 16 -8.39 -1.54 1.25
C GLU A 16 -7.20 -1.39 2.21
N GLY A 17 -6.04 -1.02 1.68
CA GLY A 17 -4.77 -0.90 2.41
C GLY A 17 -4.09 -2.25 2.65
N HIS A 18 -4.74 -3.17 3.37
CA HIS A 18 -4.15 -4.46 3.75
C HIS A 18 -3.83 -5.38 2.55
N ASN A 19 -4.51 -5.18 1.42
CA ASN A 19 -4.32 -5.94 0.18
C ASN A 19 -3.39 -5.25 -0.84
N PHE A 20 -2.67 -4.18 -0.43
CA PHE A 20 -1.83 -3.38 -1.32
C PHE A 20 -0.88 -4.19 -2.21
N PRO A 21 -0.11 -5.20 -1.73
CA PRO A 21 0.79 -5.95 -2.61
C PRO A 21 0.07 -6.69 -3.75
N SER A 22 -1.11 -7.25 -3.47
CA SER A 22 -1.94 -7.93 -4.46
C SER A 22 -2.60 -6.96 -5.43
N TRP A 23 -3.17 -5.87 -4.90
CA TRP A 23 -3.76 -4.79 -5.69
C TRP A 23 -2.72 -4.16 -6.63
N TYR A 24 -1.52 -3.84 -6.12
CA TYR A 24 -0.47 -3.20 -6.90
C TYR A 24 0.03 -4.09 -8.04
N ARG A 25 0.10 -5.41 -7.84
CA ARG A 25 0.37 -6.38 -8.91
C ARG A 25 -0.70 -6.35 -10.00
N ASN A 26 -1.99 -6.30 -9.62
CA ASN A 26 -3.10 -6.24 -10.58
C ASN A 26 -3.09 -4.95 -11.40
N VAL A 27 -2.87 -3.80 -10.73
CA VAL A 27 -2.72 -2.50 -11.38
C VAL A 27 -1.55 -2.51 -12.37
N LYS A 28 -0.39 -3.04 -11.97
CA LYS A 28 0.76 -3.14 -12.87
C LYS A 28 0.46 -3.96 -14.13
N ILE A 29 -0.29 -5.06 -14.01
CA ILE A 29 -0.71 -5.86 -15.17
C ILE A 29 -1.59 -5.02 -16.10
N LEU A 30 -2.57 -4.29 -15.56
CA LEU A 30 -3.44 -3.41 -16.35
C LEU A 30 -2.63 -2.32 -17.07
N LEU A 31 -1.79 -1.59 -16.36
CA LEU A 31 -1.02 -0.50 -16.96
C LEU A 31 0.03 -1.00 -17.96
N THR A 32 0.53 -2.23 -17.79
CA THR A 32 1.41 -2.89 -18.77
C THR A 32 0.66 -3.20 -20.06
N LEU A 33 -0.59 -3.68 -19.96
CA LEU A 33 -1.45 -3.94 -21.11
C LEU A 33 -1.76 -2.66 -21.89
N GLU A 34 -2.02 -1.57 -21.18
CA GLU A 34 -2.26 -0.23 -21.74
C GLU A 34 -0.97 0.46 -22.20
N LYS A 35 0.21 -0.13 -21.93
CA LYS A 35 1.55 0.40 -22.27
C LYS A 35 1.92 1.72 -21.57
N ILE A 36 1.29 2.01 -20.43
CA ILE A 36 1.51 3.23 -19.64
C ILE A 36 2.19 2.98 -18.30
N VAL A 37 2.58 1.73 -17.97
CA VAL A 37 3.18 1.37 -16.67
C VAL A 37 4.40 2.22 -16.27
N TYR A 38 5.12 2.79 -17.24
CA TYR A 38 6.31 3.61 -17.00
C TYR A 38 6.02 4.87 -16.17
N VAL A 39 4.78 5.37 -16.17
CA VAL A 39 4.39 6.56 -15.39
C VAL A 39 4.39 6.30 -13.88
N LEU A 40 4.37 5.02 -13.47
CA LEU A 40 4.51 4.65 -12.06
C LEU A 40 5.93 4.82 -11.51
N ASP A 41 6.94 4.91 -12.38
CA ASP A 41 8.35 5.07 -12.00
C ASP A 41 8.89 6.46 -12.38
N LYS A 42 8.20 7.17 -13.28
CA LYS A 42 8.62 8.46 -13.81
C LYS A 42 7.47 9.46 -13.74
N ALA A 43 7.55 10.38 -12.78
CA ALA A 43 6.63 11.50 -12.71
C ALA A 43 6.68 12.33 -14.01
N PRO A 44 5.55 12.94 -14.42
CA PRO A 44 5.54 13.89 -15.51
C PRO A 44 6.55 15.02 -15.25
N PRO A 45 7.19 15.56 -16.29
CA PRO A 45 8.08 16.70 -16.11
C PRO A 45 7.30 17.90 -15.57
N HIS A 46 7.73 18.46 -14.43
CA HIS A 46 7.08 19.64 -13.85
C HIS A 46 7.40 20.94 -14.60
N ILE A 47 8.38 20.92 -15.51
CA ILE A 47 8.87 22.11 -16.21
C ILE A 47 8.13 22.22 -17.54
N PRO A 48 7.41 23.33 -17.80
CA PRO A 48 6.84 23.61 -19.11
C PRO A 48 7.94 23.61 -20.16
N LEU A 49 7.67 23.01 -21.32
CA LEU A 49 8.62 23.02 -22.43
C LEU A 49 8.99 24.45 -22.84
N ASP A 50 10.26 24.65 -23.19
CA ASP A 50 10.72 25.92 -23.75
C ASP A 50 9.93 26.26 -25.03
N PRO A 51 9.59 27.54 -25.29
CA PRO A 51 8.95 27.94 -26.54
C PRO A 51 9.70 27.49 -27.82
N SER A 52 11.02 27.26 -27.72
CA SER A 52 11.86 26.75 -28.81
C SER A 52 11.88 25.22 -28.93
N ALA A 53 11.13 24.50 -28.08
CA ALA A 53 11.07 23.04 -28.15
C ALA A 53 10.62 22.58 -29.54
N THR A 54 11.10 21.41 -29.95
CA THR A 54 10.66 20.77 -31.18
C THR A 54 9.24 20.23 -31.03
N GLU A 55 8.56 20.00 -32.16
CA GLU A 55 7.23 19.38 -32.17
C GLU A 55 7.25 17.98 -31.56
N ASP A 56 8.32 17.22 -31.80
CA ASP A 56 8.54 15.90 -31.22
C ASP A 56 8.70 15.93 -29.69
N GLU A 57 9.33 16.98 -29.14
CA GLU A 57 9.47 17.16 -27.68
C GLU A 57 8.11 17.49 -27.04
N ARG A 58 7.33 18.36 -27.67
CA ARG A 58 5.94 18.65 -27.26
C ARG A 58 5.07 17.41 -27.27
N ALA A 59 5.07 16.66 -28.38
CA ALA A 59 4.27 15.45 -28.50
C ALA A 59 4.61 14.39 -27.44
N LYS A 60 5.89 14.26 -27.07
CA LYS A 60 6.32 13.35 -25.98
C LYS A 60 5.85 13.81 -24.62
N PHE A 61 5.92 15.12 -24.35
CA PHE A 61 5.44 15.69 -23.09
C PHE A 61 3.93 15.54 -22.95
N ASP A 62 3.16 15.95 -23.96
CA ASP A 62 1.70 15.86 -23.96
C ASP A 62 1.25 14.41 -23.78
N LYS A 63 1.90 13.48 -24.48
CA LYS A 63 1.65 12.05 -24.32
C LYS A 63 1.92 11.55 -22.90
N HIS A 64 3.01 11.97 -22.25
CA HIS A 64 3.28 11.57 -20.87
C HIS A 64 2.18 12.07 -19.94
N ILE A 65 1.72 13.31 -20.12
CA ILE A 65 0.63 13.89 -19.33
C ILE A 65 -0.67 13.11 -19.52
N GLU A 66 -1.00 12.74 -20.75
CA GLU A 66 -2.17 11.90 -21.06
C GLU A 66 -2.06 10.51 -20.40
N ASP A 67 -0.92 9.83 -20.57
CA ASP A 67 -0.66 8.51 -20.00
C ASP A 67 -0.70 8.53 -18.46
N ASP A 68 -0.13 9.56 -17.81
CA ASP A 68 -0.17 9.74 -16.35
C ASP A 68 -1.59 10.04 -15.85
N THR A 69 -2.33 10.90 -16.56
CA THR A 69 -3.74 11.19 -16.23
C THR A 69 -4.57 9.91 -16.30
N GLN A 70 -4.37 9.09 -17.33
CA GLN A 70 -5.07 7.81 -17.48
C GLN A 70 -4.70 6.85 -16.35
N ALA A 71 -3.41 6.72 -16.01
CA ALA A 71 -2.97 5.88 -14.90
C ALA A 71 -3.56 6.35 -13.56
N LYS A 72 -3.57 7.66 -13.30
CA LYS A 72 -4.17 8.25 -12.09
C LYS A 72 -5.65 7.91 -11.98
N CYS A 73 -6.41 7.98 -13.08
CA CYS A 73 -7.81 7.56 -13.10
C CYS A 73 -7.98 6.08 -12.75
N TYR A 74 -7.14 5.20 -13.31
CA TYR A 74 -7.19 3.77 -12.96
C TYR A 74 -6.85 3.51 -11.49
N LEU A 75 -5.85 4.21 -10.95
CA LEU A 75 -5.49 4.11 -9.54
C LEU A 75 -6.68 4.50 -8.66
N LEU A 76 -7.20 5.72 -8.82
CA LEU A 76 -8.30 6.24 -8.00
C LEU A 76 -9.57 5.39 -8.11
N ALA A 77 -9.96 4.99 -9.32
CA ALA A 77 -11.15 4.16 -9.54
C ALA A 77 -11.03 2.72 -8.98
N SER A 78 -9.81 2.30 -8.60
CA SER A 78 -9.56 1.00 -8.01
C SER A 78 -9.36 1.04 -6.49
N MET A 79 -9.64 2.17 -5.85
CA MET A 79 -9.56 2.37 -4.41
C MET A 79 -10.94 2.49 -3.79
N ASN A 80 -11.03 2.23 -2.48
CA ASN A 80 -12.25 2.52 -1.73
C ASN A 80 -12.43 4.04 -1.57
N GLU A 81 -13.63 4.48 -1.18
CA GLU A 81 -13.97 5.91 -1.10
C GLU A 81 -13.02 6.72 -0.20
N GLU A 82 -12.60 6.16 0.93
CA GLU A 82 -11.73 6.87 1.87
C GLU A 82 -10.33 7.08 1.29
N LEU A 83 -9.74 6.02 0.71
CA LEU A 83 -8.43 6.12 0.07
C LEU A 83 -8.48 6.99 -1.18
N GLN A 84 -9.56 6.90 -1.96
CA GLN A 84 -9.75 7.77 -3.11
C GLN A 84 -9.72 9.25 -2.69
N ARG A 85 -10.52 9.64 -1.69
CA ARG A 85 -10.57 11.01 -1.15
C ARG A 85 -9.22 11.52 -0.66
N GLN A 86 -8.41 10.64 -0.05
CA GLN A 86 -7.07 10.98 0.43
C GLN A 86 -6.07 11.26 -0.71
N HIS A 87 -6.27 10.67 -1.89
CA HIS A 87 -5.28 10.70 -2.98
C HIS A 87 -5.72 11.51 -4.22
N GLU A 88 -6.97 11.99 -4.29
CA GLU A 88 -7.50 12.79 -5.40
C GLU A 88 -6.66 14.04 -5.70
N GLY A 89 -6.16 14.70 -4.64
CA GLY A 89 -5.37 15.92 -4.72
C GLY A 89 -3.89 15.73 -5.08
N MET A 90 -3.41 14.49 -5.27
CA MET A 90 -2.00 14.25 -5.60
C MET A 90 -1.70 14.51 -7.08
N ASP A 91 -0.52 15.06 -7.38
CA ASP A 91 -0.21 15.61 -8.70
C ASP A 91 0.01 14.56 -9.81
N SER A 92 0.35 13.31 -9.47
CA SER A 92 0.67 12.27 -10.47
C SER A 92 0.37 10.85 -9.99
N ALA A 93 0.30 9.90 -10.92
CA ALA A 93 0.18 8.47 -10.59
C ALA A 93 1.41 7.98 -9.79
N PHE A 94 2.60 8.48 -10.11
CA PHE A 94 3.83 8.25 -9.36
C PHE A 94 3.69 8.63 -7.88
N SER A 95 3.21 9.86 -7.61
CA SER A 95 3.05 10.37 -6.24
C SER A 95 2.08 9.52 -5.41
N ILE A 96 0.99 9.07 -6.03
CA ILE A 96 0.01 8.18 -5.39
C ILE A 96 0.65 6.85 -5.02
N ILE A 97 1.32 6.19 -5.96
CA ILE A 97 1.98 4.90 -5.69
C ILE A 97 3.10 5.04 -4.67
N LEU A 98 3.87 6.12 -4.72
CA LEU A 98 4.92 6.39 -3.73
C LEU A 98 4.32 6.46 -2.32
N HIS A 99 3.28 7.27 -2.12
CA HIS A 99 2.63 7.42 -0.82
C HIS A 99 1.98 6.11 -0.35
N LEU A 100 1.28 5.39 -1.22
CA LEU A 100 0.71 4.09 -0.88
C LEU A 100 1.77 3.05 -0.53
N THR A 101 2.92 3.09 -1.19
CA THR A 101 4.07 2.23 -0.86
C THR A 101 4.63 2.59 0.52
N GLU A 102 4.68 3.87 0.89
CA GLU A 102 5.09 4.27 2.24
C GLU A 102 4.11 3.81 3.32
N LEU A 103 2.80 3.83 3.04
CA LEU A 103 1.77 3.42 3.99
C LEU A 103 1.62 1.89 4.11
N TYR A 104 1.62 1.19 2.99
CA TYR A 104 1.22 -0.22 2.89
C TYR A 104 2.27 -1.14 2.27
N GLY A 105 3.43 -0.61 1.88
CA GLY A 105 4.53 -1.38 1.32
C GLY A 105 5.08 -2.43 2.28
N GLU A 106 5.54 -3.54 1.70
CA GLU A 106 6.15 -4.62 2.47
C GLU A 106 7.44 -4.12 3.13
N GLY A 107 7.50 -4.14 4.47
CA GLY A 107 8.65 -3.70 5.24
C GLY A 107 8.78 -2.20 5.50
N THR A 108 7.90 -1.33 4.98
CA THR A 108 7.92 0.10 5.33
C THR A 108 7.48 0.36 6.76
N ARG A 109 6.56 -0.47 7.29
CA ARG A 109 6.17 -0.47 8.71
C ARG A 109 7.35 -0.80 9.61
N ASN A 110 8.10 -1.87 9.31
CA ASN A 110 9.36 -2.18 10.00
C ASN A 110 10.38 -1.05 9.87
N ARG A 111 10.50 -0.40 8.70
CA ARG A 111 11.42 0.72 8.50
C ARG A 111 11.09 1.91 9.39
N ARG A 112 9.80 2.24 9.56
CA ARG A 112 9.36 3.29 10.49
C ARG A 112 9.74 2.94 11.94
N PHE A 113 9.49 1.72 12.38
CA PHE A 113 9.82 1.27 13.74
C PHE A 113 11.33 1.24 13.99
N SER A 114 12.13 0.71 13.05
CA SER A 114 13.60 0.75 13.14
C SER A 114 14.14 2.18 13.16
N THR A 115 13.52 3.11 12.44
CA THR A 115 13.92 4.53 12.45
C THR A 115 13.63 5.17 13.80
N MET A 116 12.45 4.91 14.39
CA MET A 116 12.11 5.41 15.73
C MET A 116 13.05 4.87 16.81
N ILE A 117 13.35 3.57 16.79
CA ILE A 117 14.31 2.96 17.71
C ILE A 117 15.70 3.57 17.53
N GLY A 118 16.15 3.76 16.28
CA GLY A 118 17.43 4.42 16.01
C GLY A 118 17.51 5.86 16.52
N PHE A 119 16.41 6.62 16.50
CA PHE A 119 16.38 7.95 17.13
C PHE A 119 16.45 7.89 18.66
N ILE A 120 15.79 6.91 19.28
CA ILE A 120 15.84 6.70 20.73
C ILE A 120 17.27 6.33 21.17
N GLU A 121 17.93 5.44 20.45
CA GLU A 121 19.33 5.08 20.69
C GLU A 121 20.28 6.28 20.50
N GLN A 122 20.01 7.16 19.54
CA GLN A 122 20.78 8.40 19.37
C GLN A 122 20.60 9.35 20.55
N LEU A 123 19.38 9.50 21.08
CA LEU A 123 19.11 10.33 22.26
C LEU A 123 19.86 9.81 23.50
N GLU A 124 19.95 8.49 23.66
CA GLU A 124 20.74 7.85 24.71
C GLU A 124 22.23 8.18 24.57
N ASN A 125 22.78 8.06 23.35
CA ASN A 125 24.18 8.41 23.05
C ASN A 125 24.50 9.90 23.26
N LEU A 126 23.51 10.78 23.13
CA LEU A 126 23.63 12.23 23.37
C LEU A 126 23.53 12.59 24.86
N GLY A 127 23.39 11.61 25.76
CA GLY A 127 23.27 11.82 27.20
C GLY A 127 21.88 12.26 27.66
N THR A 128 20.88 12.12 26.77
CA THR A 128 19.46 12.41 27.06
C THR A 128 18.64 11.13 26.88
N PRO A 129 18.86 10.08 27.69
CA PRO A 129 18.15 8.82 27.53
C PRO A 129 16.66 9.05 27.70
N LEU A 130 15.88 8.56 26.74
CA LEU A 130 14.44 8.47 26.91
C LEU A 130 14.15 7.36 27.92
N ASP A 131 13.21 7.58 28.83
CA ASP A 131 12.74 6.51 29.69
C ASP A 131 12.18 5.35 28.85
N GLY A 132 12.53 4.12 29.21
CA GLY A 132 12.21 2.93 28.42
C GLY A 132 10.70 2.69 28.29
N GLU A 133 9.92 3.02 29.32
CA GLU A 133 8.46 2.90 29.32
C GLU A 133 7.86 3.98 28.41
N LEU A 134 8.35 5.23 28.52
CA LEU A 134 7.95 6.32 27.63
C LEU A 134 8.29 6.05 26.15
N ALA A 135 9.46 5.46 25.88
CA ALA A 135 9.87 5.11 24.51
C ALA A 135 8.93 4.06 23.90
N GLN A 136 8.53 3.06 24.69
CA GLN A 136 7.57 2.06 24.28
C GLN A 136 6.20 2.68 24.02
N ASP A 137 5.69 3.49 24.96
CA ASP A 137 4.41 4.18 24.80
C ASP A 137 4.36 5.04 23.53
N PHE A 138 5.45 5.76 23.24
CA PHE A 138 5.54 6.60 22.03
C PHE A 138 5.51 5.76 20.75
N ILE A 139 6.19 4.60 20.75
CA ILE A 139 6.17 3.66 19.63
C ILE A 139 4.78 3.03 19.49
N LEU A 140 4.17 2.54 20.57
CA LEU A 140 2.84 1.92 20.56
C LEU A 140 1.75 2.91 20.10
N ALA A 141 1.83 4.17 20.54
CA ALA A 141 0.90 5.22 20.13
C ALA A 141 1.05 5.61 18.65
N SER A 142 2.20 5.34 18.03
CA SER A 142 2.43 5.60 16.60
C SER A 142 1.81 4.55 15.68
N PHE A 143 1.29 3.45 16.24
CA PHE A 143 0.75 2.37 15.43
C PHE A 143 -0.59 2.74 14.80
N SER A 144 -0.78 2.33 13.55
CA SER A 144 -2.08 2.34 12.90
C SER A 144 -3.04 1.34 13.56
N ASP A 145 -4.35 1.55 13.41
CA ASP A 145 -5.42 0.69 13.94
C ASP A 145 -5.29 -0.81 13.58
N SER A 146 -4.58 -1.13 12.50
CA SER A 146 -4.28 -2.52 12.13
C SER A 146 -3.50 -3.31 13.20
N PHE A 147 -2.75 -2.62 14.07
CA PHE A 147 -2.04 -3.24 15.21
C PHE A 147 -2.83 -3.16 16.52
N SER A 148 -4.08 -2.70 16.52
CA SER A 148 -4.89 -2.54 17.74
C SER A 148 -4.92 -3.83 18.59
N GLN A 149 -5.08 -4.99 17.97
CA GLN A 149 -5.05 -6.29 18.66
C GLN A 149 -3.67 -6.58 19.28
N PHE A 150 -2.59 -6.24 18.59
CA PHE A 150 -1.23 -6.35 19.12
C PHE A 150 -1.03 -5.41 20.30
N VAL A 151 -1.43 -4.14 20.19
CA VAL A 151 -1.32 -3.13 21.26
C VAL A 151 -2.11 -3.56 22.49
N MET A 152 -3.36 -4.01 22.32
CA MET A 152 -4.16 -4.53 23.42
C MET A 152 -3.48 -5.70 24.10
N ASN A 153 -2.98 -6.67 23.32
CA ASN A 153 -2.32 -7.85 23.86
C ASN A 153 -0.99 -7.50 24.57
N TYR A 154 -0.23 -6.56 24.02
CA TYR A 154 1.02 -6.08 24.61
C TYR A 154 0.75 -5.37 25.96
N ASN A 155 -0.21 -4.44 25.96
CA ASN A 155 -0.60 -3.67 27.16
C ASN A 155 -1.18 -4.57 28.26
N MET A 156 -1.98 -5.58 27.88
CA MET A 156 -2.60 -6.51 28.82
C MET A 156 -1.59 -7.46 29.46
N ASN A 157 -0.56 -7.86 28.72
CA ASN A 157 0.44 -8.80 29.23
C ASN A 157 1.64 -8.13 29.91
N LYS A 158 1.67 -6.77 29.99
CA LYS A 158 2.77 -5.96 30.52
C LYS A 158 4.11 -6.68 30.38
N MET A 159 4.49 -6.89 29.13
CA MET A 159 5.75 -7.54 28.81
C MET A 159 6.84 -6.51 29.11
N ASP A 160 7.60 -6.70 30.19
CA ASP A 160 8.86 -5.99 30.45
C ASP A 160 9.84 -6.36 29.32
N SER A 161 9.64 -5.75 28.15
CA SER A 161 10.38 -6.06 26.94
C SER A 161 11.22 -4.88 26.52
N THR A 162 12.42 -5.18 26.02
CA THR A 162 13.31 -4.17 25.45
C THR A 162 12.78 -3.67 24.10
N LEU A 163 13.24 -2.51 23.63
CA LEU A 163 12.88 -1.99 22.31
C LEU A 163 13.20 -2.99 21.17
N SER A 164 14.30 -3.74 21.31
CA SER A 164 14.69 -4.80 20.37
C SER A 164 13.72 -5.98 20.39
N GLU A 165 13.21 -6.37 21.56
CA GLU A 165 12.19 -7.43 21.68
C GLU A 165 10.84 -6.96 21.12
N LEU A 166 10.44 -5.72 21.41
CA LEU A 166 9.26 -5.09 20.80
C LEU A 166 9.35 -5.10 19.27
N LEU A 167 10.51 -4.74 18.70
CA LEU A 167 10.73 -4.79 17.25
C LEU A 167 10.59 -6.22 16.68
N ASN A 168 11.17 -7.22 17.35
CA ASN A 168 11.06 -8.61 16.91
C ASN A 168 9.62 -9.15 16.99
N MET A 169 8.90 -8.75 18.04
CA MET A 169 7.47 -9.07 18.19
C MET A 169 6.64 -8.41 17.09
N LEU A 170 6.93 -7.15 16.74
CA LEU A 170 6.27 -6.44 15.64
C LEU A 170 6.53 -7.08 14.28
N VAL A 171 7.79 -7.43 13.99
CA VAL A 171 8.15 -8.14 12.75
C VAL A 171 7.40 -9.47 12.64
N THR A 172 7.22 -10.17 13.76
CA THR A 172 6.48 -11.43 13.82
C THR A 172 4.99 -11.22 13.64
N ALA A 173 4.41 -10.23 14.33
CA ALA A 173 3.01 -9.86 14.20
C ALA A 173 2.68 -9.47 12.75
N GLU A 174 3.50 -8.64 12.11
CA GLU A 174 3.33 -8.22 10.73
C GLU A 174 3.30 -9.41 9.76
N LYS A 175 4.24 -10.36 9.91
CA LYS A 175 4.26 -11.60 9.10
C LYS A 175 3.01 -12.43 9.27
N THR A 176 2.45 -12.46 10.47
CA THR A 176 1.23 -13.21 10.78
C THR A 176 0.01 -12.56 10.14
N MET A 177 -0.09 -11.23 10.19
CA MET A 177 -1.13 -10.46 9.53
C MET A 177 -1.11 -10.64 8.00
N MET A 178 0.08 -10.77 7.40
CA MET A 178 0.19 -11.07 5.96
C MET A 178 -0.22 -12.51 5.61
N LYS A 179 -0.07 -13.47 6.53
CA LYS A 179 -0.48 -14.86 6.33
C LYS A 179 -1.98 -15.08 6.47
N GLU A 180 -2.64 -14.45 7.44
CA GLU A 180 -4.09 -14.58 7.62
C GLU A 180 -4.87 -14.09 6.39
N ASN A 181 -4.36 -13.05 5.71
CA ASN A 181 -4.94 -12.53 4.47
C ASN A 181 -4.79 -13.47 3.24
N VAL A 182 -3.92 -14.49 3.30
CA VAL A 182 -3.79 -15.51 2.24
C VAL A 182 -4.70 -16.72 2.49
N VAL A 183 -5.03 -17.00 3.76
CA VAL A 183 -5.86 -18.16 4.13
C VAL A 183 -7.36 -17.86 3.98
N GLY A 184 -7.77 -16.59 4.09
CA GLY A 184 -9.18 -16.17 3.96
C GLY A 184 -9.84 -16.39 2.58
N THR A 185 -9.07 -16.68 1.52
CA THR A 185 -9.62 -16.92 0.16
C THR A 185 -9.78 -18.38 -0.23
N SER A 186 -9.52 -19.35 0.66
CA SER A 186 -9.56 -20.78 0.33
C SER A 186 -10.68 -21.54 1.05
N ALA A 187 -11.94 -21.24 0.73
CA ALA A 187 -13.05 -22.21 0.86
C ALA A 187 -14.31 -21.75 0.10
N VAL A 188 -14.26 -21.74 -1.23
CA VAL A 188 -15.49 -21.95 -2.02
C VAL A 188 -15.28 -23.20 -2.86
N ALA A 189 -15.50 -24.35 -2.21
CA ALA A 189 -15.71 -25.58 -2.94
C ALA A 189 -16.96 -25.39 -3.80
N TYR A 190 -16.78 -25.28 -5.12
CA TYR A 190 -17.87 -25.28 -6.08
C TYR A 190 -18.62 -26.62 -5.99
N ASN A 191 -19.72 -26.64 -5.25
CA ASN A 191 -20.70 -27.71 -5.36
C ASN A 191 -21.46 -27.51 -6.68
N LYS A 192 -21.13 -28.35 -7.66
CA LYS A 192 -21.83 -28.49 -8.93
C LYS A 192 -23.27 -28.96 -8.65
N PRO A 193 -24.33 -28.32 -9.18
CA PRO A 193 -25.68 -28.83 -9.01
C PRO A 193 -25.85 -30.11 -9.84
N SER A 194 -26.15 -31.22 -9.17
CA SER A 194 -26.55 -32.48 -9.81
C SER A 194 -27.96 -32.31 -10.36
N SER A 195 -28.10 -32.35 -11.69
CA SER A 195 -29.39 -32.35 -12.36
C SER A 195 -30.05 -33.72 -12.23
N SER A 196 -31.03 -33.87 -11.33
CA SER A 196 -31.92 -35.02 -11.31
C SER A 196 -32.96 -34.90 -12.44
N LYS A 197 -32.82 -35.72 -13.49
CA LYS A 197 -33.90 -35.96 -14.45
C LYS A 197 -34.88 -36.95 -13.82
N SER A 198 -36.05 -36.47 -13.43
CA SER A 198 -37.23 -37.30 -13.22
C SER A 198 -37.85 -37.64 -14.58
N LYS A 199 -38.04 -38.93 -14.88
CA LYS A 199 -39.04 -39.39 -15.84
C LYS A 199 -39.95 -40.42 -15.13
N PRO A 200 -41.25 -40.42 -15.43
CA PRO A 200 -42.18 -41.43 -14.93
C PRO A 200 -41.88 -42.80 -15.52
#